data_AF-A0AAU9M5R3-F1
#
_entry.id   AF-A0AAU9M5R3-F1
#
_cell.length_a   1.000
_cell.length_b   1.000
_cell.length_c   1.000
_cell.angle_alpha   90.00
_cell.angle_beta   90.00
_cell.angle_gamma   90.00
#
_symmetry.space_group_name_H-M   'P 1'
#
loop_
_entity.id
_entity.type
_entity.pdbx_description
1 polymer ?
#
loop_
_entity_poly.entity_id
_entity_poly.type
_entity_poly.pdbx_seq_one_letter_code
_entity_poly.pdbx_strand_id
1 'polypeptide(L)'
;MASSPTSSIHKSFKYDVFLSFRGEDTRTNFVDHLYHALQQKSIHTYKDNEKIKKGKKISDELIGSIEDSKFYIIVFSKNYASSSWCLDELVKIMECHRTTEHTAYPVFYDVEPSEVRKQSQTIKEVFAEHEKKEADGKWREALKEAADLAGWELKNTANGHEVEFIQKIIEELLLELRSISFNIDEKFVGMETRVKDVILSLGTGFNDVHMIGIKGMGGGGKTTLARAVFDQISFQFEGKSFVENVREASNASFSGLKSFQNQVLSDVTNDRGINISSVYEGSLQKQVLSDVLNEDIRVSSISDGKYLMKRRLRDKKVLVVLDDVDHIDQLEALAGELNWFKPGSRIIITTRDEQVLVAHRVKFIRDVTLLSDKEAICLFSRHAFGRDFPIQGFEDLSGQVVRYAAGLPLTIKVMGSFLCGKNELEWVDALKRLKKIPLAETMKKLELSYIGLEEDYKEIFLDVACILKGWQKDNAIKVLESCGFHARNGLRVLEQKSLITINGNSSYEWVDMHDHIEEMGRNIVRKLHPDKPHKHSRLWINEEVEDILANELGTKATRCLQFYTEKLNPHTVIKGLGKMKELRLLSMIFGIYLKHFKQIILFHFGWMTAELNNCGKGEKKRFLTSSNSLTLIVQC
;
A
#
# COMPACT_ATOMS: atom_id res chain seq x y z
N MET A 1 -39.09 -8.97 -17.18
CA MET A 1 -38.73 -7.54 -17.22
C MET A 1 -37.40 -7.41 -16.51
N ALA A 2 -36.31 -7.33 -17.27
CA ALA A 2 -34.96 -7.28 -16.75
C ALA A 2 -34.64 -5.85 -16.30
N SER A 3 -34.19 -5.69 -15.06
CA SER A 3 -33.63 -4.43 -14.55
C SER A 3 -32.26 -4.21 -15.17
N SER A 4 -32.13 -3.18 -16.00
CA SER A 4 -30.83 -2.70 -16.48
C SER A 4 -29.95 -2.29 -15.29
N PRO A 5 -28.65 -2.64 -15.28
CA PRO A 5 -27.75 -2.12 -14.26
C PRO A 5 -27.53 -0.63 -14.54
N THR A 6 -27.95 0.21 -13.60
CA THR A 6 -27.60 1.64 -13.60
C THR A 6 -26.10 1.77 -13.37
N SER A 7 -25.33 1.97 -14.43
CA SER A 7 -24.01 2.59 -14.32
C SER A 7 -24.20 3.96 -13.69
N SER A 8 -23.66 4.19 -12.50
CA SER A 8 -23.62 5.52 -11.89
C SER A 8 -22.67 6.40 -12.73
N ILE A 9 -23.21 7.05 -13.75
CA ILE A 9 -22.51 8.13 -14.45
C ILE A 9 -22.40 9.25 -13.42
N HIS A 10 -21.25 9.35 -12.75
CA HIS A 10 -20.99 10.44 -11.82
C HIS A 10 -21.12 11.77 -12.57
N LYS A 11 -22.02 12.63 -12.10
CA LYS A 11 -22.28 13.96 -12.67
C LYS A 11 -21.00 14.79 -12.56
N SER A 12 -20.48 15.27 -13.69
CA SER A 12 -19.35 16.20 -13.70
C SER A 12 -19.86 17.59 -13.30
N PHE A 13 -19.43 18.09 -12.15
CA PHE A 13 -19.73 19.46 -11.71
C PHE A 13 -18.90 20.45 -12.53
N LYS A 14 -19.48 21.61 -12.83
CA LYS A 14 -18.78 22.69 -13.53
C LYS A 14 -17.84 23.44 -12.59
N TYR A 15 -18.23 23.58 -11.32
CA TYR A 15 -17.48 24.25 -10.28
C TYR A 15 -17.18 23.31 -9.12
N ASP A 16 -15.98 23.43 -8.56
CA ASP A 16 -15.61 22.74 -7.33
C ASP A 16 -16.35 23.35 -6.14
N VAL A 17 -16.40 24.69 -6.08
CA VAL A 17 -16.95 25.45 -4.95
C VAL A 17 -17.88 26.55 -5.44
N PHE A 18 -19.00 26.76 -4.75
CA PHE A 18 -19.83 27.96 -4.85
C PHE A 18 -19.75 28.75 -3.54
N LEU A 19 -19.51 30.06 -3.64
CA LEU A 19 -19.48 30.97 -2.49
C LEU A 19 -20.83 31.70 -2.36
N SER A 20 -21.55 31.45 -1.26
CA SER A 20 -22.71 32.26 -0.87
C SER A 20 -22.32 33.20 0.25
N PHE A 21 -22.55 34.50 0.07
CA PHE A 21 -22.10 35.53 1.00
C PHE A 21 -22.89 36.84 0.83
N ARG A 22 -22.89 37.68 1.88
CA ARG A 22 -23.42 39.05 1.77
C ARG A 22 -22.37 39.96 1.14
N GLY A 23 -22.67 40.41 -0.06
CA GLY A 23 -21.78 41.27 -0.84
C GLY A 23 -21.33 42.55 -0.14
N GLU A 24 -22.26 43.25 0.53
CA GLU A 24 -21.96 44.50 1.25
C GLU A 24 -21.01 44.30 2.43
N ASP A 25 -21.07 43.14 3.09
CA ASP A 25 -20.29 42.87 4.30
C ASP A 25 -18.89 42.35 3.97
N THR A 26 -18.80 41.41 3.01
CA THR A 26 -17.62 40.54 2.90
C THR A 26 -16.92 40.52 1.53
N ARG A 27 -17.50 41.14 0.49
CA ARG A 27 -17.05 40.96 -0.91
C ARG A 27 -15.59 41.36 -1.18
N THR A 28 -15.15 42.47 -0.58
CA THR A 28 -13.85 43.11 -0.83
C THR A 28 -12.82 42.82 0.26
N ASN A 29 -13.17 42.02 1.26
CA ASN A 29 -12.28 41.65 2.37
C ASN A 29 -12.11 40.12 2.42
N PHE A 30 -12.63 39.45 3.45
CA PHE A 30 -12.60 38.03 3.68
C PHE A 30 -12.95 37.17 2.46
N VAL A 31 -14.08 37.41 1.78
CA VAL A 31 -14.48 36.58 0.62
C VAL A 31 -13.56 36.81 -0.59
N ASP A 32 -12.97 38.00 -0.73
CA ASP A 32 -11.98 38.24 -1.78
C ASP A 32 -10.69 37.47 -1.53
N HIS A 33 -10.19 37.52 -0.29
CA HIS A 33 -9.02 36.75 0.12
C HIS A 33 -9.26 35.24 0.01
N LEU A 34 -10.42 34.74 0.45
CA LEU A 34 -10.80 33.33 0.33
C LEU A 34 -10.88 32.90 -1.14
N TYR A 35 -11.54 33.69 -1.99
CA TYR A 35 -11.64 33.40 -3.42
C TYR A 35 -10.26 33.35 -4.09
N HIS A 36 -9.39 34.33 -3.80
CA HIS A 36 -8.04 34.32 -4.34
C HIS A 36 -7.21 33.13 -3.85
N ALA A 37 -7.35 32.74 -2.58
CA ALA A 37 -6.68 31.56 -2.05
C ALA A 37 -7.16 30.26 -2.72
N LEU A 38 -8.47 30.12 -2.97
CA LEU A 38 -9.04 28.99 -3.73
C LEU A 38 -8.46 28.93 -5.15
N GLN A 39 -8.42 30.07 -5.85
CA GLN A 39 -7.88 30.15 -7.22
C GLN A 39 -6.39 29.84 -7.29
N GLN A 40 -5.59 30.30 -6.31
CA GLN A 40 -4.16 29.98 -6.22
C GLN A 40 -3.89 28.47 -6.07
N LYS A 41 -4.84 27.72 -5.51
CA LYS A 41 -4.78 26.26 -5.41
C LYS A 41 -5.50 25.54 -6.56
N SER A 42 -5.85 26.28 -7.62
CA SER A 42 -6.56 25.78 -8.80
C SER A 42 -7.93 25.15 -8.49
N ILE A 43 -8.59 25.60 -7.43
CA ILE A 43 -9.96 25.19 -7.09
C ILE A 43 -10.94 26.07 -7.88
N HIS A 44 -11.67 25.46 -8.81
CA HIS A 44 -12.56 26.19 -9.71
C HIS A 44 -13.80 26.67 -8.96
N THR A 45 -13.74 27.92 -8.51
CA THR A 45 -14.75 28.49 -7.63
C THR A 45 -15.68 29.44 -8.38
N TYR A 46 -16.99 29.29 -8.19
CA TYR A 46 -17.97 30.30 -8.54
C TYR A 46 -18.08 31.33 -7.42
N LYS A 47 -17.74 32.57 -7.73
CA LYS A 47 -18.00 33.76 -6.90
C LYS A 47 -18.95 34.65 -7.68
N ASP A 48 -20.13 34.91 -7.12
CA ASP A 48 -21.06 35.82 -7.76
C ASP A 48 -20.40 37.20 -7.93
N ASN A 49 -20.37 37.64 -9.19
CA ASN A 49 -20.00 38.98 -9.58
C ASN A 49 -21.29 39.66 -10.00
N GLU A 50 -21.66 40.75 -9.33
CA GLU A 50 -22.81 41.62 -9.70
C GLU A 50 -22.79 42.09 -11.17
N LYS A 51 -21.71 41.81 -11.93
CA LYS A 51 -21.55 42.00 -13.37
C LYS A 51 -22.00 40.78 -14.19
N ILE A 52 -23.19 40.26 -13.94
CA ILE A 52 -23.84 39.24 -14.80
C ILE A 52 -23.96 39.78 -16.24
N LYS A 53 -23.74 38.92 -17.25
CA LYS A 53 -23.79 39.28 -18.67
C LYS A 53 -25.15 39.91 -19.02
N LYS A 54 -25.13 41.14 -19.55
CA LYS A 54 -26.34 41.87 -19.98
C LYS A 54 -27.17 41.02 -20.96
N GLY A 55 -28.41 40.66 -20.57
CA GLY A 55 -29.42 40.05 -21.46
C GLY A 55 -30.06 38.73 -21.03
N LYS A 56 -29.65 38.09 -19.91
CA LYS A 56 -30.32 36.89 -19.35
C LYS A 56 -31.04 37.21 -18.03
N LYS A 57 -32.07 36.42 -17.67
CA LYS A 57 -32.70 36.49 -16.34
C LYS A 57 -31.67 36.01 -15.30
N ILE A 58 -31.36 36.88 -14.35
CA ILE A 58 -30.34 36.70 -13.29
C ILE A 58 -30.59 35.45 -12.44
N SER A 59 -31.84 35.05 -12.23
CA SER A 59 -32.24 33.90 -11.41
C SER A 59 -31.76 32.55 -11.96
N ASP A 60 -31.82 32.35 -13.28
CA ASP A 60 -31.70 31.02 -13.86
C ASP A 60 -30.23 30.59 -13.99
N GLU A 61 -29.33 31.55 -14.26
CA GLU A 61 -27.89 31.30 -14.32
C GLU A 61 -27.29 31.00 -12.94
N LEU A 62 -27.79 31.69 -11.91
CA LEU A 62 -27.36 31.47 -10.53
C LEU A 62 -27.83 30.11 -10.00
N ILE A 63 -29.12 29.78 -10.18
CA ILE A 63 -29.65 28.47 -9.77
C ILE A 63 -28.88 27.35 -10.47
N GLY A 64 -28.61 27.49 -11.77
CA GLY A 64 -27.78 26.55 -12.51
C GLY A 64 -26.37 26.42 -11.93
N SER A 65 -25.72 27.53 -11.54
CA SER A 65 -24.39 27.47 -10.92
C SER A 65 -24.38 26.80 -9.54
N ILE A 66 -25.45 26.91 -8.75
CA ILE A 66 -25.60 26.19 -7.48
C ILE A 66 -25.72 24.68 -7.76
N GLU A 67 -26.57 24.28 -8.71
CA GLU A 67 -26.74 22.87 -9.08
C GLU A 67 -25.49 22.26 -9.73
N ASP A 68 -24.67 23.08 -10.40
CA ASP A 68 -23.43 22.67 -11.07
C ASP A 68 -22.19 22.75 -10.16
N SER A 69 -22.36 22.98 -8.86
CA SER A 69 -21.25 23.08 -7.88
C SER A 69 -21.21 21.90 -6.92
N LYS A 70 -20.02 21.36 -6.66
CA LYS A 70 -19.86 20.21 -5.75
C LYS A 70 -19.96 20.61 -4.27
N PHE A 71 -19.27 21.68 -3.90
CA PHE A 71 -19.20 22.18 -2.52
C PHE A 71 -19.79 23.59 -2.42
N TYR A 72 -20.38 23.89 -1.27
CA TYR A 72 -20.90 25.22 -0.96
C TYR A 72 -20.15 25.77 0.27
N ILE A 73 -19.59 26.97 0.17
CA ILE A 73 -19.11 27.71 1.35
C ILE A 73 -20.11 28.84 1.59
N ILE A 74 -20.80 28.77 2.72
CA ILE A 74 -21.83 29.74 3.13
C ILE A 74 -21.20 30.65 4.18
N VAL A 75 -20.86 31.88 3.79
CA VAL A 75 -20.24 32.86 4.69
C VAL A 75 -21.33 33.67 5.38
N PHE A 76 -21.66 33.27 6.61
CA PHE A 76 -22.59 34.00 7.46
C PHE A 76 -21.93 35.24 8.05
N SER A 77 -22.51 36.38 7.74
CA SER A 77 -22.20 37.69 8.32
C SER A 77 -23.41 38.29 9.03
N LYS A 78 -23.21 39.34 9.83
CA LYS A 78 -24.30 40.02 10.58
C LYS A 78 -25.51 40.41 9.73
N ASN A 79 -25.29 40.87 8.49
CA ASN A 79 -26.36 41.30 7.60
C ASN A 79 -26.68 40.28 6.51
N TYR A 80 -26.23 39.02 6.63
CA TYR A 80 -26.53 37.98 5.63
C TYR A 80 -28.03 37.82 5.39
N ALA A 81 -28.80 37.81 6.48
CA ALA A 81 -30.25 37.69 6.49
C ALA A 81 -31.01 38.92 5.94
N SER A 82 -30.34 40.05 5.67
CA SER A 82 -30.99 41.25 5.10
C SER A 82 -31.28 41.10 3.61
N SER A 83 -30.61 40.17 2.95
CA SER A 83 -30.72 39.96 1.52
C SER A 83 -31.64 38.79 1.22
N SER A 84 -32.80 39.07 0.63
CA SER A 84 -33.66 37.99 0.12
C SER A 84 -32.91 37.12 -0.91
N TRP A 85 -31.94 37.70 -1.62
CA TRP A 85 -31.12 36.96 -2.57
C TRP A 85 -30.24 35.92 -1.88
N CYS A 86 -29.48 36.30 -0.84
CA CYS A 86 -28.69 35.34 -0.04
C CYS A 86 -29.58 34.24 0.58
N LEU A 87 -30.79 34.58 1.01
CA LEU A 87 -31.73 33.61 1.58
C LEU A 87 -32.31 32.65 0.52
N ASP A 88 -32.59 33.12 -0.69
CA ASP A 88 -33.03 32.29 -1.81
C ASP A 88 -31.92 31.34 -2.28
N GLU A 89 -30.66 31.82 -2.34
CA GLU A 89 -29.48 30.97 -2.57
C GLU A 89 -29.38 29.88 -1.50
N LEU A 90 -29.49 30.26 -0.23
CA LEU A 90 -29.36 29.33 0.89
C LEU A 90 -30.42 28.23 0.84
N VAL A 91 -31.68 28.56 0.52
CA VAL A 91 -32.73 27.56 0.32
C VAL A 91 -32.33 26.58 -0.78
N LYS A 92 -31.87 27.10 -1.93
CA LYS A 92 -31.47 26.23 -3.05
C LYS A 92 -30.25 25.36 -2.70
N ILE A 93 -29.27 25.92 -2.00
CA ILE A 93 -28.10 25.18 -1.50
C ILE A 93 -28.54 24.05 -0.58
N MET A 94 -29.47 24.30 0.34
CA MET A 94 -29.96 23.26 1.24
C MET A 94 -30.77 22.18 0.52
N GLU A 95 -31.56 22.56 -0.49
CA GLU A 95 -32.22 21.60 -1.38
C GLU A 95 -31.19 20.68 -2.07
N CYS A 96 -30.10 21.23 -2.61
CA CYS A 96 -29.04 20.47 -3.25
C CYS A 96 -28.24 19.62 -2.24
N HIS A 97 -27.92 20.14 -1.06
CA HIS A 97 -27.18 19.42 -0.03
C HIS A 97 -27.88 18.11 0.39
N ARG A 98 -29.22 18.10 0.42
CA ARG A 98 -30.02 16.91 0.79
C ARG A 98 -29.87 15.72 -0.16
N THR A 99 -29.33 15.90 -1.37
CA THR A 99 -29.21 14.81 -2.36
C THR A 99 -27.97 13.93 -2.18
N THR A 100 -27.19 14.08 -1.11
CA THR A 100 -25.92 13.36 -0.81
C THR A 100 -24.77 13.60 -1.80
N GLU A 101 -25.04 14.22 -2.95
CA GLU A 101 -24.03 14.53 -3.96
C GLU A 101 -23.30 15.86 -3.70
N HIS A 102 -23.82 16.71 -2.81
CA HIS A 102 -23.26 18.03 -2.52
C HIS A 102 -23.01 18.21 -1.03
N THR A 103 -21.97 18.97 -0.68
CA THR A 103 -21.65 19.24 0.73
C THR A 103 -21.59 20.74 0.99
N ALA A 104 -22.29 21.19 2.02
CA ALA A 104 -22.35 22.58 2.43
C ALA A 104 -21.52 22.80 3.70
N TYR A 105 -20.72 23.86 3.70
CA TYR A 105 -19.87 24.26 4.80
C TYR A 105 -20.22 25.68 5.27
N PRO A 106 -20.81 25.83 6.46
CA PRO A 106 -21.03 27.13 7.03
C PRO A 106 -19.72 27.73 7.58
N VAL A 107 -19.46 28.98 7.24
CA VAL A 107 -18.38 29.81 7.77
C VAL A 107 -19.01 30.96 8.56
N PHE A 108 -18.80 30.96 9.86
CA PHE A 108 -19.31 31.98 10.77
C PHE A 108 -18.24 33.07 10.94
N TYR A 109 -18.36 34.13 10.14
CA TYR A 109 -17.32 35.16 10.02
C TYR A 109 -17.36 36.15 11.19
N ASP A 110 -18.49 36.82 11.41
CA ASP A 110 -18.67 37.80 12.48
C ASP A 110 -19.96 37.60 13.30
N VAL A 111 -20.52 36.40 13.22
CA VAL A 111 -21.72 35.91 13.93
C VAL A 111 -21.43 34.58 14.60
N GLU A 112 -22.20 34.21 15.62
CA GLU A 112 -22.12 32.88 16.25
C GLU A 112 -23.13 31.90 15.61
N PRO A 113 -22.84 30.59 15.50
CA PRO A 113 -23.76 29.57 14.99
C PRO A 113 -25.10 29.58 15.71
N SER A 114 -25.11 29.85 17.03
CA SER A 114 -26.34 29.94 17.80
C SER A 114 -27.21 31.13 17.41
N GLU A 115 -26.61 32.25 16.99
CA GLU A 115 -27.36 33.43 16.54
C GLU A 115 -28.08 33.14 15.22
N VAL A 116 -27.39 32.46 14.29
CA VAL A 116 -27.97 32.03 13.01
C VAL A 116 -29.06 30.98 13.23
N ARG A 117 -28.76 29.95 14.04
CA ARG A 117 -29.68 28.82 14.30
C ARG A 117 -30.97 29.24 14.99
N LYS A 118 -30.85 30.10 16.01
CA LYS A 118 -32.01 30.57 16.79
C LYS A 118 -32.66 31.81 16.20
N GLN A 119 -32.08 32.39 15.15
CA GLN A 119 -32.52 33.64 14.53
C GLN A 119 -32.71 34.72 15.60
N SER A 120 -31.69 34.92 16.43
CA SER A 120 -31.72 35.81 17.61
C SER A 120 -30.80 37.02 17.43
N GLN A 121 -30.93 38.02 18.31
CA GLN A 121 -30.13 39.25 18.29
C GLN A 121 -30.19 39.96 16.92
N THR A 122 -29.05 40.38 16.39
CA THR A 122 -28.89 41.11 15.12
C THR A 122 -29.56 40.40 13.96
N ILE A 123 -29.45 39.07 13.86
CA ILE A 123 -30.07 38.30 12.78
C ILE A 123 -31.60 38.38 12.84
N LYS A 124 -32.19 38.45 14.04
CA LYS A 124 -33.64 38.61 14.21
C LYS A 124 -34.12 39.95 13.69
N GLU A 125 -33.42 41.02 14.04
CA GLU A 125 -33.78 42.40 13.68
C GLU A 125 -33.72 42.61 12.17
N VAL A 126 -32.67 42.07 11.56
CA VAL A 126 -32.43 42.18 10.11
C VAL A 126 -33.39 41.29 9.31
N PHE A 127 -33.75 40.11 9.83
CA PHE A 127 -34.71 39.21 9.18
C PHE A 127 -36.16 39.72 9.27
N ALA A 128 -36.50 40.48 10.32
CA ALA A 128 -37.83 41.07 10.50
C ALA A 128 -38.22 42.05 9.38
N GLU A 129 -37.25 42.58 8.62
CA GLU A 129 -37.52 43.41 7.43
C GLU A 129 -38.25 42.63 6.32
N HIS A 130 -38.19 41.29 6.34
CA HIS A 130 -38.80 40.43 5.32
C HIS A 130 -39.98 39.58 5.82
N GLU A 131 -40.41 39.73 7.08
CA GLU A 131 -41.47 38.95 7.76
C GLU A 131 -42.87 39.03 7.10
N LYS A 132 -43.04 39.76 6.00
CA LYS A 132 -44.29 39.91 5.25
C LYS A 132 -44.37 39.04 3.98
N LYS A 133 -43.40 38.15 3.72
CA LYS A 133 -43.34 37.32 2.50
C LYS A 133 -43.70 35.85 2.78
N GLU A 134 -44.39 35.22 1.84
CA GLU A 134 -44.78 33.79 1.87
C GLU A 134 -43.58 32.83 1.96
N ALA A 135 -42.38 33.30 1.60
CA ALA A 135 -41.11 32.55 1.68
C ALA A 135 -40.48 32.48 3.09
N ASP A 136 -41.02 33.21 4.08
CA ASP A 136 -40.47 33.34 5.44
C ASP A 136 -40.20 31.97 6.10
N GLY A 137 -41.14 31.02 5.97
CA GLY A 137 -41.00 29.68 6.55
C GLY A 137 -39.81 28.89 5.97
N LYS A 138 -39.58 28.97 4.65
CA LYS A 138 -38.49 28.26 3.98
C LYS A 138 -37.13 28.83 4.34
N TRP A 139 -37.03 30.17 4.40
CA TRP A 139 -35.80 30.83 4.79
C TRP A 139 -35.39 30.54 6.23
N ARG A 140 -36.35 30.52 7.17
CA ARG A 140 -36.10 30.15 8.58
C ARG A 140 -35.61 28.72 8.70
N GLU A 141 -36.19 27.80 7.94
CA GLU A 141 -35.77 26.39 7.93
C GLU A 141 -34.35 26.24 7.39
N ALA A 142 -34.04 26.87 6.25
CA ALA A 142 -32.72 26.78 5.62
C ALA A 142 -31.60 27.39 6.48
N LEU A 143 -31.85 28.54 7.15
CA LEU A 143 -30.91 29.13 8.11
C LEU A 143 -30.63 28.20 9.28
N LYS A 144 -31.68 27.58 9.83
CA LYS A 144 -31.54 26.64 10.94
C LYS A 144 -30.74 25.41 10.53
N GLU A 145 -31.10 24.80 9.40
CA GLU A 145 -30.43 23.61 8.87
C GLU A 145 -28.95 23.87 8.56
N ALA A 146 -28.64 24.96 7.87
CA ALA A 146 -27.26 25.33 7.57
C ALA A 146 -26.44 25.60 8.83
N ALA A 147 -27.03 26.22 9.87
CA ALA A 147 -26.36 26.47 11.14
C ALA A 147 -26.26 25.22 12.05
N ASP A 148 -26.98 24.14 11.73
CA ASP A 148 -26.86 22.84 12.39
C ASP A 148 -25.72 22.00 11.78
N LEU A 149 -25.19 22.36 10.60
CA LEU A 149 -24.04 21.70 9.98
C LEU A 149 -22.73 22.02 10.73
N ALA A 150 -21.78 21.09 10.65
CA ALA A 150 -20.41 21.33 11.11
C ALA A 150 -19.73 22.33 10.18
N GLY A 151 -19.14 23.39 10.74
CA GLY A 151 -18.43 24.41 10.00
C GLY A 151 -17.40 25.12 10.84
N TRP A 152 -16.93 26.28 10.38
CA TRP A 152 -15.82 26.98 11.01
C TRP A 152 -16.24 28.33 11.57
N GLU A 153 -15.83 28.62 12.80
CA GLU A 153 -15.97 29.93 13.43
C GLU A 153 -14.63 30.67 13.42
N LEU A 154 -14.60 31.89 12.88
CA LEU A 154 -13.35 32.67 12.79
C LEU A 154 -12.68 32.84 14.16
N LYS A 155 -13.47 33.16 15.19
CA LYS A 155 -12.98 33.39 16.56
C LYS A 155 -12.38 32.11 17.18
N ASN A 156 -13.04 30.97 17.00
CA ASN A 156 -12.69 29.73 17.69
C ASN A 156 -11.66 28.88 16.93
N THR A 157 -11.67 28.94 15.60
CA THR A 157 -10.83 28.07 14.76
C THR A 157 -9.41 28.62 14.56
N ALA A 158 -9.21 29.94 14.58
CA ALA A 158 -7.90 30.57 14.33
C ALA A 158 -7.62 31.78 15.24
N ASN A 159 -8.23 31.83 16.43
CA ASN A 159 -8.12 32.96 17.36
C ASN A 159 -8.44 34.33 16.71
N GLY A 160 -9.29 34.35 15.67
CA GLY A 160 -9.64 35.57 14.93
C GLY A 160 -8.69 35.96 13.79
N HIS A 161 -7.61 35.21 13.51
CA HIS A 161 -6.70 35.52 12.41
C HIS A 161 -7.24 35.03 11.06
N GLU A 162 -7.72 35.95 10.22
CA GLU A 162 -8.36 35.63 8.94
C GLU A 162 -7.48 34.81 7.99
N VAL A 163 -6.18 35.10 7.91
CA VAL A 163 -5.26 34.40 7.00
C VAL A 163 -5.11 32.92 7.39
N GLU A 164 -4.86 32.65 8.67
CA GLU A 164 -4.75 31.28 9.19
C GLU A 164 -6.09 30.54 9.05
N PHE A 165 -7.20 31.25 9.26
CA PHE A 165 -8.55 30.72 9.10
C PHE A 165 -8.83 30.28 7.65
N ILE A 166 -8.52 31.15 6.67
CA ILE A 166 -8.64 30.81 5.24
C ILE A 166 -7.78 29.61 4.91
N GLN A 167 -6.51 29.56 5.37
CA GLN A 167 -5.63 28.43 5.10
C GLN A 167 -6.23 27.10 5.58
N LYS A 168 -6.83 27.06 6.77
CA LYS A 168 -7.51 25.86 7.29
C LYS A 168 -8.68 25.42 6.42
N ILE A 169 -9.53 26.37 5.99
CA ILE A 169 -10.66 26.07 5.09
C ILE A 169 -10.14 25.44 3.79
N ILE A 170 -9.11 26.05 3.18
CA ILE A 170 -8.49 25.54 1.95
C ILE A 170 -7.91 24.13 2.13
N GLU A 171 -7.24 23.87 3.26
CA GLU A 171 -6.64 22.58 3.55
C GLU A 171 -7.66 21.46 3.67
N GLU A 172 -8.77 21.70 4.38
CA GLU A 172 -9.86 20.74 4.52
C GLU A 172 -10.56 20.50 3.17
N LEU A 173 -10.85 21.55 2.40
CA LEU A 173 -11.48 21.43 1.08
C LEU A 173 -10.63 20.64 0.08
N LEU A 174 -9.30 20.86 0.08
CA LEU A 174 -8.38 20.10 -0.77
C LEU A 174 -8.31 18.63 -0.39
N LEU A 175 -8.38 18.30 0.91
CA LEU A 175 -8.43 16.90 1.36
C LEU A 175 -9.66 16.18 0.79
N GLU A 176 -10.81 16.84 0.80
CA GLU A 176 -12.05 16.26 0.30
C GLU A 176 -12.08 16.12 -1.21
N LEU A 177 -11.68 17.17 -1.93
CA LEU A 177 -11.55 17.13 -3.40
C LEU A 177 -10.63 15.98 -3.83
N ARG A 178 -9.49 15.80 -3.13
CA ARG A 178 -8.55 14.71 -3.41
C ARG A 178 -9.08 13.34 -2.99
N SER A 179 -9.85 13.24 -1.91
CA SER A 179 -10.49 11.98 -1.53
C SER A 179 -11.51 11.53 -2.58
N ILE A 180 -12.23 12.47 -3.17
CA ILE A 180 -13.18 12.18 -4.26
C ILE A 180 -12.43 11.76 -5.52
N SER A 181 -11.38 12.49 -5.92
CA SER A 181 -10.60 12.12 -7.10
C SER A 181 -9.94 10.75 -6.94
N PHE A 182 -9.51 10.40 -5.72
CA PHE A 182 -8.94 9.10 -5.39
C PHE A 182 -9.94 7.95 -5.56
N ASN A 183 -11.22 8.17 -5.21
CA ASN A 183 -12.29 7.19 -5.44
C ASN A 183 -12.66 7.05 -6.93
N ILE A 184 -12.39 8.09 -7.73
CA ILE A 184 -12.67 8.11 -9.17
C ILE A 184 -11.52 7.53 -9.99
N ASP A 185 -10.27 7.62 -9.52
CA ASP A 185 -9.10 7.14 -10.27
C ASP A 185 -9.16 5.61 -10.43
N GLU A 186 -9.43 5.18 -11.66
CA GLU A 186 -9.49 3.79 -12.11
C GLU A 186 -8.20 2.99 -11.82
N LYS A 187 -7.12 3.65 -11.40
CA LYS A 187 -5.82 3.01 -11.14
C LYS A 187 -5.69 2.40 -9.74
N PHE A 188 -6.56 2.71 -8.78
CA PHE A 188 -6.34 2.36 -7.37
C PHE A 188 -7.49 1.57 -6.72
N VAL A 189 -7.61 0.28 -7.09
CA VAL A 189 -8.60 -0.62 -6.49
C VAL A 189 -8.26 -0.93 -5.02
N GLY A 190 -9.21 -0.70 -4.12
CA GLY A 190 -9.08 -1.05 -2.68
C GLY A 190 -8.17 -0.13 -1.85
N MET A 191 -7.62 0.93 -2.44
CA MET A 191 -6.58 1.72 -1.76
C MET A 191 -7.13 2.71 -0.73
N GLU A 192 -8.42 3.07 -0.80
CA GLU A 192 -9.02 4.12 0.04
C GLU A 192 -8.81 3.87 1.54
N THR A 193 -9.15 2.66 2.01
CA THR A 193 -9.01 2.29 3.42
C THR A 193 -7.54 2.22 3.86
N ARG A 194 -6.66 1.67 3.01
CA ARG A 194 -5.23 1.53 3.26
C ARG A 194 -4.54 2.90 3.35
N VAL A 195 -4.90 3.84 2.48
CA VAL A 195 -4.36 5.19 2.47
C VAL A 195 -4.85 5.98 3.69
N LYS A 196 -6.15 5.93 4.00
CA LYS A 196 -6.71 6.55 5.21
C LYS A 196 -6.01 6.06 6.48
N ASP A 197 -5.78 4.76 6.60
CA ASP A 197 -5.07 4.15 7.73
C ASP A 197 -3.63 4.65 7.88
N VAL A 198 -2.87 4.78 6.78
CA VAL A 198 -1.51 5.37 6.82
C VAL A 198 -1.56 6.85 7.19
N ILE A 199 -2.49 7.64 6.63
CA ILE A 199 -2.64 9.07 6.95
C ILE A 199 -2.96 9.28 8.44
N LEU A 200 -3.87 8.49 9.00
CA LEU A 200 -4.19 8.54 10.43
C LEU A 200 -2.95 8.24 11.30
N SER A 201 -2.10 7.32 10.85
CA SER A 201 -0.86 6.97 11.55
C SER A 201 0.22 8.03 11.47
N LEU A 202 0.27 8.74 10.35
CA LEU A 202 1.15 9.89 10.21
C LEU A 202 0.72 11.01 11.16
N GLY A 203 -0.55 11.06 11.58
CA GLY A 203 -1.03 12.03 12.54
C GLY A 203 -0.79 13.46 12.07
N THR A 204 -1.20 13.80 10.85
CA THR A 204 -0.89 15.08 10.17
C THR A 204 -1.31 16.34 10.94
N GLY A 205 -2.16 16.22 11.96
CA GLY A 205 -2.55 17.30 12.87
C GLY A 205 -1.62 17.54 14.08
N PHE A 206 -0.63 16.67 14.33
CA PHE A 206 0.33 16.85 15.43
C PHE A 206 1.57 17.62 14.98
N ASN A 207 2.06 18.55 15.80
CA ASN A 207 3.22 19.39 15.50
C ASN A 207 4.56 18.72 15.90
N ASP A 208 4.77 17.47 15.54
CA ASP A 208 5.98 16.68 15.79
C ASP A 208 6.54 16.08 14.48
N VAL A 209 7.66 15.34 14.55
CA VAL A 209 8.27 14.67 13.39
C VAL A 209 7.97 13.18 13.47
N HIS A 210 7.37 12.63 12.41
CA HIS A 210 7.01 11.22 12.35
C HIS A 210 7.65 10.52 11.14
N MET A 211 8.25 9.36 11.42
CA MET A 211 8.70 8.38 10.44
C MET A 211 7.79 7.15 10.50
N ILE A 212 7.28 6.72 9.36
CA ILE A 212 6.52 5.48 9.23
C ILE A 212 7.21 4.55 8.22
N GLY A 213 7.29 3.27 8.57
CA GLY A 213 7.76 2.21 7.70
C GLY A 213 6.59 1.39 7.16
N ILE A 214 6.52 1.20 5.85
CA ILE A 214 5.61 0.29 5.17
C ILE A 214 6.43 -0.90 4.69
N LYS A 215 6.21 -2.08 5.30
CA LYS A 215 6.93 -3.31 4.98
C LYS A 215 6.06 -4.37 4.31
N GLY A 216 6.68 -5.42 3.79
CA GLY A 216 6.02 -6.56 3.18
C GLY A 216 6.72 -7.10 1.94
N MET A 217 6.23 -8.20 1.39
CA MET A 217 6.89 -8.90 0.30
C MET A 217 6.90 -8.12 -1.04
N GLY A 218 7.71 -8.57 -1.99
CA GLY A 218 7.76 -8.00 -3.34
C GLY A 218 6.39 -8.05 -4.04
N GLY A 219 6.04 -7.00 -4.79
CA GLY A 219 4.78 -6.98 -5.54
C GLY A 219 3.50 -6.72 -4.71
N GLY A 220 3.60 -6.59 -3.38
CA GLY A 220 2.46 -6.37 -2.48
C GLY A 220 1.82 -4.97 -2.54
N GLY A 221 2.33 -4.04 -3.34
CA GLY A 221 1.73 -2.70 -3.51
C GLY A 221 2.25 -1.59 -2.58
N LYS A 222 3.37 -1.81 -1.87
CA LYS A 222 3.96 -0.80 -0.95
C LYS A 222 4.23 0.55 -1.62
N THR A 223 4.94 0.55 -2.75
CA THR A 223 5.25 1.75 -3.54
C THR A 223 3.98 2.47 -3.97
N THR A 224 2.98 1.70 -4.43
CA THR A 224 1.67 2.21 -4.83
C THR A 224 0.95 2.87 -3.65
N LEU A 225 1.01 2.28 -2.45
CA LEU A 225 0.43 2.84 -1.24
C LEU A 225 1.13 4.13 -0.80
N ALA A 226 2.46 4.13 -0.77
CA ALA A 226 3.23 5.32 -0.43
C ALA A 226 3.00 6.46 -1.43
N ARG A 227 2.88 6.15 -2.72
CA ARG A 227 2.53 7.13 -3.77
C ARG A 227 1.14 7.71 -3.58
N ALA A 228 0.15 6.85 -3.37
CA ALA A 228 -1.22 7.29 -3.11
C ALA A 228 -1.30 8.23 -1.89
N VAL A 229 -0.63 7.88 -0.79
CA VAL A 229 -0.54 8.74 0.40
C VAL A 229 0.15 10.07 0.05
N PHE A 230 1.29 10.03 -0.63
CA PHE A 230 2.03 11.22 -1.02
C PHE A 230 1.20 12.17 -1.88
N ASP A 231 0.54 11.64 -2.90
CA ASP A 231 -0.33 12.41 -3.79
C ASP A 231 -1.51 13.00 -3.02
N GLN A 232 -2.03 12.30 -2.02
CA GLN A 232 -3.13 12.80 -1.20
C GLN A 232 -2.71 13.94 -0.27
N ILE A 233 -1.62 13.83 0.48
CA ILE A 233 -1.31 14.80 1.56
C ILE A 233 -0.18 15.79 1.26
N SER A 234 0.54 15.64 0.14
CA SER A 234 1.72 16.49 -0.18
C SER A 234 1.46 17.98 -0.21
N PHE A 235 0.22 18.42 -0.43
CA PHE A 235 -0.14 19.84 -0.46
C PHE A 235 -0.09 20.52 0.91
N GLN A 236 -0.07 19.75 2.01
CA GLN A 236 -0.03 20.23 3.39
C GLN A 236 1.40 20.55 3.87
N PHE A 237 2.40 20.43 2.99
CA PHE A 237 3.82 20.52 3.31
C PHE A 237 4.49 21.60 2.44
N GLU A 238 5.46 22.30 3.02
CA GLU A 238 6.26 23.36 2.39
C GLU A 238 7.34 22.81 1.45
N GLY A 239 7.65 21.52 1.57
CA GLY A 239 8.59 20.81 0.71
C GLY A 239 8.19 19.35 0.60
N LYS A 240 8.32 18.78 -0.60
CA LYS A 240 7.86 17.43 -0.88
C LYS A 240 8.83 16.72 -1.80
N SER A 241 9.23 15.50 -1.48
CA SER A 241 10.09 14.70 -2.35
C SER A 241 9.69 13.24 -2.31
N PHE A 242 9.63 12.61 -3.48
CA PHE A 242 9.43 11.17 -3.62
C PHE A 242 10.67 10.57 -4.29
N VAL A 243 11.44 9.81 -3.52
CA VAL A 243 12.66 9.17 -3.98
C VAL A 243 12.33 7.71 -4.34
N GLU A 244 12.27 7.43 -5.65
CA GLU A 244 11.92 6.11 -6.18
C GLU A 244 13.11 5.13 -6.20
N ASN A 245 12.83 3.84 -5.96
CA ASN A 245 13.77 2.72 -6.19
C ASN A 245 15.16 2.91 -5.56
N VAL A 246 15.21 3.27 -4.28
CA VAL A 246 16.46 3.58 -3.55
C VAL A 246 17.46 2.43 -3.61
N ARG A 247 17.02 1.17 -3.43
CA ARG A 247 17.86 -0.03 -3.59
C ARG A 247 18.57 -0.08 -4.93
N GLU A 248 17.84 0.09 -6.03
CA GLU A 248 18.37 -0.18 -7.37
C GLU A 248 19.45 0.82 -7.76
N ALA A 249 19.19 2.11 -7.53
CA ALA A 249 20.14 3.16 -7.90
C ALA A 249 21.36 3.25 -6.97
N SER A 250 21.20 2.94 -5.67
CA SER A 250 22.32 2.96 -4.71
C SER A 250 23.28 1.78 -4.90
N ASN A 251 22.77 0.59 -5.25
CA ASN A 251 23.60 -0.58 -5.51
C ASN A 251 24.31 -0.52 -6.88
N ALA A 252 23.77 0.24 -7.84
CA ALA A 252 24.38 0.41 -9.15
C ALA A 252 25.65 1.29 -9.13
N SER A 253 25.77 2.23 -8.19
CA SER A 253 26.95 3.10 -8.05
C SER A 253 26.98 3.87 -6.72
N PHE A 254 28.18 4.17 -6.19
CA PHE A 254 28.34 5.09 -5.04
C PHE A 254 27.78 6.51 -5.30
N SER A 255 27.57 6.90 -6.58
CA SER A 255 26.91 8.15 -6.95
C SER A 255 25.39 8.15 -6.73
N GLY A 256 24.74 6.99 -6.56
CA GLY A 256 23.29 6.89 -6.43
C GLY A 256 22.72 7.63 -5.22
N LEU A 257 23.33 7.44 -4.04
CA LEU A 257 22.93 8.16 -2.82
C LEU A 257 23.13 9.67 -2.95
N LYS A 258 24.23 10.09 -3.57
CA LYS A 258 24.52 11.50 -3.84
C LYS A 258 23.47 12.12 -4.76
N SER A 259 23.04 11.43 -5.82
CA SER A 259 21.96 11.92 -6.68
C SER A 259 20.63 12.05 -5.94
N PHE A 260 20.33 11.14 -5.02
CA PHE A 260 19.12 11.23 -4.20
C PHE A 260 19.17 12.39 -3.19
N GLN A 261 20.32 12.66 -2.57
CA GLN A 261 20.47 13.84 -1.71
C GLN A 261 20.25 15.14 -2.51
N ASN A 262 20.81 15.22 -3.73
CA ASN A 262 20.55 16.35 -4.64
C ASN A 262 19.07 16.46 -5.01
N GLN A 263 18.41 15.33 -5.30
CA GLN A 263 16.99 15.31 -5.62
C GLN A 263 16.16 15.85 -4.44
N VAL A 264 16.34 15.32 -3.23
CA VAL A 264 15.56 15.78 -2.06
C VAL A 264 15.80 17.26 -1.79
N LEU A 265 17.05 17.72 -1.86
CA LEU A 265 17.37 19.14 -1.68
C LEU A 265 16.66 20.00 -2.72
N SER A 266 16.78 19.66 -4.01
CA SER A 266 16.13 20.36 -5.12
C SER A 266 14.60 20.40 -4.96
N ASP A 267 13.99 19.25 -4.70
CA ASP A 267 12.54 19.10 -4.59
C ASP A 267 11.97 19.93 -3.42
N VAL A 268 12.68 19.98 -2.29
CA VAL A 268 12.28 20.76 -1.12
C VAL A 268 12.58 22.26 -1.28
N THR A 269 13.54 22.65 -2.13
CA THR A 269 13.89 24.07 -2.34
C THR A 269 13.09 24.76 -3.43
N ASN A 270 12.63 24.05 -4.47
CA ASN A 270 12.04 24.65 -5.68
C ASN A 270 10.57 25.09 -5.57
N ASP A 271 10.01 25.20 -4.36
CA ASP A 271 8.58 25.49 -4.18
C ASP A 271 8.23 26.99 -4.26
N ARG A 272 8.33 27.57 -5.46
CA ARG A 272 7.49 28.71 -5.86
C ARG A 272 6.42 28.23 -6.84
N GLY A 273 5.45 27.43 -6.39
CA GLY A 273 4.12 27.33 -7.01
C GLY A 273 4.00 26.91 -8.49
N ILE A 274 5.07 26.50 -9.18
CA ILE A 274 5.00 26.01 -10.56
C ILE A 274 4.85 24.49 -10.52
N ASN A 275 3.61 24.03 -10.62
CA ASN A 275 3.27 22.63 -10.91
C ASN A 275 3.82 22.26 -12.29
N ILE A 276 4.86 21.43 -12.36
CA ILE A 276 5.13 20.61 -13.55
C ILE A 276 5.00 19.15 -13.11
N SER A 277 3.75 18.70 -13.10
CA SER A 277 3.38 17.30 -12.94
C SER A 277 3.00 16.72 -14.30
N SER A 278 3.97 16.28 -15.09
CA SER A 278 3.82 15.14 -15.99
C SER A 278 5.18 14.68 -16.52
N VAL A 279 5.35 13.36 -16.49
CA VAL A 279 6.46 12.66 -17.14
C VAL A 279 6.20 12.77 -18.65
N TYR A 280 6.93 13.66 -19.35
CA TYR A 280 7.59 13.44 -20.66
C TYR A 280 8.08 14.71 -21.38
N GLU A 281 7.88 15.92 -20.85
CA GLU A 281 8.37 17.14 -21.53
C GLU A 281 9.30 17.98 -20.65
N GLY A 282 10.48 18.30 -21.20
CA GLY A 282 11.23 19.51 -20.83
C GLY A 282 12.51 19.32 -20.02
N SER A 283 13.50 18.58 -20.53
CA SER A 283 14.89 18.68 -20.05
C SER A 283 15.42 20.12 -20.09
N LEU A 284 14.97 20.93 -21.06
CA LEU A 284 15.33 22.35 -21.18
C LEU A 284 14.71 23.25 -20.10
N GLN A 285 13.49 22.98 -19.63
CA GLN A 285 12.81 23.87 -18.67
C GLN A 285 13.34 23.68 -17.25
N LYS A 286 13.72 22.44 -16.88
CA LYS A 286 14.49 22.17 -15.65
C LYS A 286 15.85 22.87 -15.66
N GLN A 287 16.50 22.90 -16.82
CA GLN A 287 17.81 23.54 -17.00
C GLN A 287 17.71 25.07 -16.91
N VAL A 288 16.69 25.68 -17.52
CA VAL A 288 16.45 27.13 -17.39
C VAL A 288 16.03 27.53 -15.98
N LEU A 289 15.20 26.73 -15.28
CA LEU A 289 14.89 27.01 -13.86
C LEU A 289 16.12 26.84 -12.96
N SER A 290 16.98 25.84 -13.21
CA SER A 290 18.22 25.69 -12.45
C SER A 290 19.20 26.83 -12.71
N ASP A 291 19.28 27.32 -13.95
CA ASP A 291 20.20 28.40 -14.33
C ASP A 291 19.77 29.77 -13.76
N VAL A 292 18.47 29.98 -13.53
CA VAL A 292 17.92 31.24 -12.98
C VAL A 292 17.84 31.23 -11.44
N LEU A 293 17.69 30.07 -10.79
CA LEU A 293 17.46 29.95 -9.34
C LEU A 293 18.73 29.63 -8.52
N ASN A 294 19.91 29.69 -9.12
CA ASN A 294 21.18 29.24 -8.55
C ASN A 294 21.57 29.94 -7.23
N GLU A 295 21.20 29.37 -6.09
CA GLU A 295 22.21 28.93 -5.12
C GLU A 295 22.60 27.51 -5.54
N ASP A 296 23.81 27.33 -6.10
CA ASP A 296 24.34 26.04 -6.57
C ASP A 296 24.40 25.04 -5.38
N ILE A 297 23.32 24.30 -5.10
CA ILE A 297 23.32 23.20 -4.12
C ILE A 297 23.97 22.00 -4.80
N ARG A 298 25.28 22.08 -5.00
CA ARG A 298 26.09 20.95 -5.45
C ARG A 298 26.54 20.18 -4.22
N VAL A 299 25.92 19.03 -3.99
CA VAL A 299 26.48 18.06 -3.06
C VAL A 299 27.83 17.60 -3.64
N SER A 300 28.94 17.84 -2.94
CA SER A 300 30.28 17.37 -3.34
C SER A 300 30.51 15.91 -2.93
N SER A 301 30.05 15.53 -1.74
CA SER A 301 30.14 14.18 -1.17
C SER A 301 28.87 13.80 -0.40
N ILE A 302 28.68 12.51 -0.07
CA ILE A 302 27.53 12.06 0.73
C ILE A 302 27.47 12.79 2.07
N SER A 303 28.62 13.02 2.72
CA SER A 303 28.72 13.75 3.99
C SER A 303 28.27 15.20 3.86
N ASP A 304 28.66 15.88 2.78
CA ASP A 304 28.21 17.25 2.50
C ASP A 304 26.69 17.29 2.26
N GLY A 305 26.16 16.27 1.57
CA GLY A 305 24.73 16.11 1.36
C GLY A 305 23.98 15.92 2.68
N LYS A 306 24.48 15.09 3.60
CA LYS A 306 23.91 14.93 4.95
C LYS A 306 23.84 16.28 5.68
N TYR A 307 24.94 17.05 5.65
CA TYR A 307 24.99 18.38 6.29
C TYR A 307 23.99 19.37 5.67
N LEU A 308 23.93 19.44 4.34
CA LEU A 308 23.01 20.33 3.62
C LEU A 308 21.55 19.94 3.85
N MET A 309 21.22 18.65 3.80
CA MET A 309 19.88 18.14 4.09
C MET A 309 19.47 18.49 5.52
N LYS A 310 20.30 18.18 6.51
CA LYS A 310 20.03 18.55 7.91
C LYS A 310 19.79 20.05 8.08
N ARG A 311 20.56 20.90 7.40
CA ARG A 311 20.40 22.36 7.48
C ARG A 311 19.07 22.81 6.87
N ARG A 312 18.72 22.34 5.67
CA ARG A 312 17.56 22.81 4.91
C ARG A 312 16.23 22.22 5.39
N LEU A 313 16.22 20.93 5.74
CA LEU A 313 15.01 20.20 6.17
C LEU A 313 14.56 20.62 7.58
N ARG A 314 15.45 21.22 8.38
CA ARG A 314 15.15 21.69 9.74
C ARG A 314 14.28 22.95 9.75
N ASP A 315 14.33 23.73 8.67
CA ASP A 315 13.64 25.03 8.58
C ASP A 315 12.28 24.92 7.87
N LYS A 316 12.01 23.80 7.17
CA LYS A 316 10.80 23.58 6.38
C LYS A 316 9.99 22.38 6.85
N LYS A 317 8.66 22.51 6.83
CA LYS A 317 7.75 21.39 7.08
C LYS A 317 7.69 20.51 5.83
N VAL A 318 8.29 19.31 5.88
CA VAL A 318 8.47 18.48 4.68
C VAL A 318 7.72 17.15 4.70
N LEU A 319 7.37 16.66 3.50
CA LEU A 319 6.94 15.28 3.26
C LEU A 319 7.97 14.57 2.37
N VAL A 320 8.65 13.56 2.91
CA VAL A 320 9.66 12.79 2.16
C VAL A 320 9.26 11.32 2.10
N VAL A 321 9.26 10.74 0.89
CA VAL A 321 9.08 9.31 0.68
C VAL A 321 10.38 8.69 0.18
N LEU A 322 10.83 7.65 0.87
CA LEU A 322 11.98 6.83 0.48
C LEU A 322 11.47 5.44 0.09
N ASP A 323 11.42 5.17 -1.22
CA ASP A 323 10.83 3.95 -1.74
C ASP A 323 11.88 2.85 -1.99
N ASP A 324 11.56 1.63 -1.56
CA ASP A 324 12.32 0.40 -1.75
C ASP A 324 13.74 0.46 -1.16
N VAL A 325 13.81 0.87 0.12
CA VAL A 325 15.04 0.91 0.93
C VAL A 325 15.38 -0.51 1.40
N ASP A 326 16.64 -0.93 1.29
CA ASP A 326 17.12 -2.26 1.71
C ASP A 326 18.41 -2.24 2.55
N HIS A 327 18.98 -1.06 2.84
CA HIS A 327 20.15 -0.94 3.71
C HIS A 327 20.05 0.28 4.63
N ILE A 328 20.63 0.16 5.84
CA ILE A 328 20.58 1.24 6.85
C ILE A 328 21.32 2.50 6.38
N ASP A 329 22.45 2.34 5.68
CA ASP A 329 23.24 3.46 5.13
C ASP A 329 22.43 4.38 4.23
N GLN A 330 21.42 3.84 3.53
CA GLN A 330 20.52 4.63 2.69
C GLN A 330 19.66 5.58 3.55
N LEU A 331 19.11 5.09 4.67
CA LEU A 331 18.35 5.93 5.61
C LEU A 331 19.24 6.94 6.32
N GLU A 332 20.45 6.55 6.73
CA GLU A 332 21.41 7.47 7.33
C GLU A 332 21.84 8.58 6.35
N ALA A 333 21.86 8.29 5.04
CA ALA A 333 22.19 9.25 3.99
C ALA A 333 21.03 10.20 3.63
N LEU A 334 19.78 9.71 3.67
CA LEU A 334 18.62 10.41 3.10
C LEU A 334 17.65 10.95 4.14
N ALA A 335 17.60 10.38 5.35
CA ALA A 335 16.67 10.80 6.40
C ALA A 335 17.37 11.15 7.72
N GLY A 336 18.52 10.55 8.04
CA GLY A 336 19.28 10.89 9.24
C GLY A 336 18.47 10.73 10.53
N GLU A 337 18.58 11.66 11.47
CA GLU A 337 17.81 11.63 12.73
C GLU A 337 16.58 12.53 12.66
N LEU A 338 15.61 12.35 13.56
CA LEU A 338 14.41 13.22 13.65
C LEU A 338 14.76 14.72 13.78
N ASN A 339 15.92 15.06 14.34
CA ASN A 339 16.39 16.45 14.49
C ASN A 339 16.81 17.12 13.16
N TRP A 340 16.82 16.37 12.04
CA TRP A 340 17.01 16.91 10.70
C TRP A 340 15.79 17.66 10.20
N PHE A 341 14.61 17.43 10.79
CA PHE A 341 13.35 17.90 10.26
C PHE A 341 12.67 18.91 11.19
N LYS A 342 11.98 19.88 10.59
CA LYS A 342 11.08 20.78 11.31
C LYS A 342 9.91 19.99 11.93
N PRO A 343 9.44 20.34 13.13
CA PRO A 343 8.16 19.85 13.65
C PRO A 343 7.03 20.00 12.61
N GLY A 344 6.15 19.00 12.54
CA GLY A 344 5.12 18.87 11.50
C GLY A 344 5.56 18.10 10.25
N SER A 345 6.83 17.72 10.12
CA SER A 345 7.33 16.94 8.97
C SER A 345 6.97 15.46 9.05
N ARG A 346 6.81 14.82 7.89
CA ARG A 346 6.45 13.41 7.75
C ARG A 346 7.39 12.68 6.79
N ILE A 347 7.82 11.50 7.18
CA ILE A 347 8.73 10.66 6.40
C ILE A 347 8.10 9.27 6.25
N ILE A 348 7.99 8.79 5.02
CA ILE A 348 7.45 7.47 4.68
C ILE A 348 8.58 6.64 4.07
N ILE A 349 8.81 5.44 4.60
CA ILE A 349 9.83 4.52 4.11
C ILE A 349 9.13 3.26 3.65
N THR A 350 9.36 2.81 2.41
CA THR A 350 8.91 1.49 1.98
C THR A 350 10.09 0.52 1.95
N THR A 351 9.90 -0.71 2.43
CA THR A 351 10.96 -1.71 2.45
C THR A 351 10.41 -3.13 2.37
N ARG A 352 11.26 -4.09 2.04
CA ARG A 352 10.99 -5.52 2.22
C ARG A 352 11.65 -6.07 3.49
N ASP A 353 12.56 -5.31 4.08
CA ASP A 353 13.41 -5.72 5.20
C ASP A 353 13.08 -4.88 6.43
N GLU A 354 12.35 -5.48 7.36
CA GLU A 354 11.99 -4.86 8.64
C GLU A 354 13.23 -4.44 9.44
N GLN A 355 14.35 -5.14 9.31
CA GLN A 355 15.54 -4.85 10.10
C GLN A 355 16.10 -3.46 9.80
N VAL A 356 15.93 -2.95 8.57
CA VAL A 356 16.35 -1.59 8.19
C VAL A 356 15.56 -0.54 8.98
N LEU A 357 14.26 -0.75 9.18
CA LEU A 357 13.40 0.15 9.97
C LEU A 357 13.71 0.07 11.47
N VAL A 358 13.90 -1.14 12.00
CA VAL A 358 14.22 -1.38 13.41
C VAL A 358 15.58 -0.78 13.76
N ALA A 359 16.60 -1.00 12.91
CA ALA A 359 17.94 -0.43 13.08
C ALA A 359 17.89 1.11 13.09
N HIS A 360 17.03 1.70 12.26
CA HIS A 360 16.81 3.16 12.21
C HIS A 360 15.84 3.69 13.28
N ARG A 361 15.34 2.82 14.18
CA ARG A 361 14.42 3.17 15.28
C ARG A 361 13.12 3.80 14.82
N VAL A 362 12.60 3.36 13.66
CA VAL A 362 11.27 3.75 13.18
C VAL A 362 10.22 3.16 14.12
N LYS A 363 9.44 4.02 14.78
CA LYS A 363 8.46 3.60 15.80
C LYS A 363 7.22 2.94 15.20
N PHE A 364 6.78 3.42 14.05
CA PHE A 364 5.54 2.97 13.42
C PHE A 364 5.88 2.16 12.18
N ILE A 365 5.68 0.84 12.28
CA ILE A 365 5.91 -0.10 11.18
C ILE A 365 4.57 -0.76 10.85
N ARG A 366 4.19 -0.75 9.58
CA ARG A 366 2.96 -1.35 9.08
C ARG A 366 3.27 -2.35 7.98
N ASP A 367 2.67 -3.53 8.06
CA ASP A 367 2.65 -4.48 6.96
C ASP A 367 1.63 -4.04 5.91
N VAL A 368 2.02 -4.11 4.64
CA VAL A 368 1.08 -3.89 3.53
C VAL A 368 0.07 -5.03 3.48
N THR A 369 -1.21 -4.68 3.43
CA THR A 369 -2.29 -5.66 3.29
C THR A 369 -2.53 -5.97 1.82
N LEU A 370 -2.48 -7.26 1.47
CA LEU A 370 -2.81 -7.75 0.13
C LEU A 370 -4.30 -7.54 -0.20
N LEU A 371 -4.67 -7.69 -1.47
CA LEU A 371 -6.03 -7.46 -1.93
C LEU A 371 -6.96 -8.59 -1.47
N SER A 372 -8.16 -8.20 -1.04
CA SER A 372 -9.27 -9.15 -0.88
C SER A 372 -9.71 -9.70 -2.23
N ASP A 373 -10.41 -10.85 -2.24
CA ASP A 373 -10.92 -11.44 -3.48
C ASP A 373 -11.76 -10.48 -4.32
N LYS A 374 -12.56 -9.61 -3.67
CA LYS A 374 -13.37 -8.60 -4.35
C LYS A 374 -12.51 -7.53 -5.03
N GLU A 375 -11.53 -7.00 -4.31
CA GLU A 375 -10.57 -6.03 -4.85
C GLU A 375 -9.72 -6.66 -5.97
N ALA A 376 -9.30 -7.91 -5.78
CA ALA A 376 -8.51 -8.65 -6.75
C ALA A 376 -9.30 -8.93 -8.04
N ILE A 377 -10.58 -9.31 -7.95
CA ILE A 377 -11.46 -9.49 -9.11
C ILE A 377 -11.62 -8.16 -9.88
N CYS A 378 -11.82 -7.06 -9.18
CA CYS A 378 -11.95 -5.75 -9.79
C CYS A 378 -10.65 -5.34 -10.53
N LEU A 379 -9.49 -5.43 -9.85
CA LEU A 379 -8.20 -5.12 -10.48
C LEU A 379 -7.90 -6.03 -11.67
N PHE A 380 -8.17 -7.33 -11.53
CA PHE A 380 -8.02 -8.30 -12.61
C PHE A 380 -8.89 -7.94 -13.82
N SER A 381 -10.17 -7.66 -13.58
CA SER A 381 -11.14 -7.36 -14.64
C SER A 381 -10.76 -6.09 -15.40
N ARG A 382 -10.22 -5.07 -14.72
CA ARG A 382 -9.73 -3.85 -15.38
C ARG A 382 -8.63 -4.17 -16.38
N HIS A 383 -7.71 -5.06 -16.01
CA HIS A 383 -6.60 -5.45 -16.88
C HIS A 383 -6.97 -6.47 -17.97
N ALA A 384 -7.90 -7.38 -17.70
CA ALA A 384 -8.30 -8.44 -18.64
C ALA A 384 -9.41 -8.01 -19.61
N PHE A 385 -10.32 -7.14 -19.15
CA PHE A 385 -11.57 -6.80 -19.85
C PHE A 385 -11.81 -5.29 -20.00
N GLY A 386 -10.99 -4.42 -19.37
CA GLY A 386 -11.17 -2.97 -19.41
C GLY A 386 -12.35 -2.46 -18.58
N ARG A 387 -12.82 -3.23 -17.60
CA ARG A 387 -13.96 -2.87 -16.72
C ARG A 387 -13.84 -3.50 -15.34
N ASP A 388 -14.69 -3.13 -14.40
CA ASP A 388 -14.56 -3.52 -12.99
C ASP A 388 -15.02 -4.96 -12.66
N PHE A 389 -15.62 -5.66 -13.61
CA PHE A 389 -16.20 -6.99 -13.39
C PHE A 389 -15.99 -7.92 -14.58
N PRO A 390 -15.94 -9.25 -14.36
CA PRO A 390 -15.77 -10.22 -15.44
C PRO A 390 -16.87 -10.12 -16.50
N ILE A 391 -16.55 -10.49 -17.74
CA ILE A 391 -17.54 -10.74 -18.79
C ILE A 391 -18.30 -12.03 -18.54
N GLN A 392 -19.53 -12.12 -19.06
CA GLN A 392 -20.40 -13.28 -18.87
C GLN A 392 -19.69 -14.55 -19.37
N GLY A 393 -19.64 -15.58 -18.53
CA GLY A 393 -18.96 -16.84 -18.79
C GLY A 393 -17.52 -16.91 -18.28
N PHE A 394 -16.94 -15.80 -17.82
CA PHE A 394 -15.57 -15.73 -17.29
C PHE A 394 -15.52 -15.58 -15.77
N GLU A 395 -16.65 -15.62 -15.06
CA GLU A 395 -16.73 -15.44 -13.61
C GLU A 395 -15.92 -16.50 -12.86
N ASP A 396 -16.14 -17.78 -13.18
CA ASP A 396 -15.45 -18.90 -12.53
C ASP A 396 -13.95 -18.92 -12.84
N LEU A 397 -13.58 -18.60 -14.08
CA LEU A 397 -12.18 -18.52 -14.50
C LEU A 397 -11.47 -17.33 -13.84
N SER A 398 -12.13 -16.18 -13.73
CA SER A 398 -11.61 -15.03 -12.98
C SER A 398 -11.42 -15.39 -11.51
N GLY A 399 -12.36 -16.13 -10.91
CA GLY A 399 -12.21 -16.67 -9.56
C GLY A 399 -11.04 -17.66 -9.41
N GLN A 400 -10.69 -18.43 -10.44
CA GLN A 400 -9.48 -19.27 -10.43
C GLN A 400 -8.20 -18.44 -10.51
N VAL A 401 -8.19 -17.39 -11.33
CA VAL A 401 -7.06 -16.44 -11.41
C VAL A 401 -6.82 -15.76 -10.07
N VAL A 402 -7.87 -15.24 -9.43
CA VAL A 402 -7.75 -14.55 -8.14
C VAL A 402 -7.26 -15.50 -7.04
N ARG A 403 -7.78 -16.74 -7.00
CA ARG A 403 -7.28 -17.76 -6.08
C ARG A 403 -5.81 -18.09 -6.30
N TYR A 404 -5.37 -18.20 -7.55
CA TYR A 404 -3.95 -18.41 -7.86
C TYR A 404 -3.09 -17.22 -7.45
N ALA A 405 -3.57 -16.00 -7.67
CA ALA A 405 -2.83 -14.79 -7.35
C ALA A 405 -2.73 -14.50 -5.84
N ALA A 406 -3.59 -15.12 -5.04
CA ALA A 406 -3.64 -15.02 -3.58
C ALA A 406 -3.57 -13.57 -3.06
N GLY A 407 -4.29 -12.66 -3.73
CA GLY A 407 -4.35 -11.24 -3.35
C GLY A 407 -3.12 -10.40 -3.72
N LEU A 408 -2.09 -10.96 -4.38
CA LEU A 408 -0.88 -10.24 -4.76
C LEU A 408 -1.12 -9.30 -5.96
N PRO A 409 -1.10 -7.95 -5.79
CA PRO A 409 -1.43 -7.01 -6.87
C PRO A 409 -0.61 -7.20 -8.15
N LEU A 410 0.70 -7.46 -7.99
CA LEU A 410 1.59 -7.69 -9.13
C LEU A 410 1.13 -8.89 -9.97
N THR A 411 0.87 -10.04 -9.35
CA THR A 411 0.41 -11.22 -10.09
C THR A 411 -0.91 -10.95 -10.78
N ILE A 412 -1.86 -10.31 -10.07
CA ILE A 412 -3.19 -9.98 -10.61
C ILE A 412 -3.06 -9.15 -11.89
N LYS A 413 -2.24 -8.09 -11.86
CA LYS A 413 -2.00 -7.22 -13.03
C LYS A 413 -1.35 -7.99 -14.17
N VAL A 414 -0.28 -8.74 -13.91
CA VAL A 414 0.42 -9.51 -14.95
C VAL A 414 -0.52 -10.54 -15.59
N MET A 415 -1.34 -11.21 -14.78
CA MET A 415 -2.33 -12.17 -15.29
C MET A 415 -3.43 -11.52 -16.12
N GLY A 416 -3.96 -10.38 -15.67
CA GLY A 416 -4.96 -9.63 -16.42
C GLY A 416 -4.44 -9.27 -17.81
N SER A 417 -3.22 -8.71 -17.88
CA SER A 417 -2.59 -8.39 -19.17
C SER A 417 -2.26 -9.63 -20.01
N PHE A 418 -1.82 -10.73 -19.38
CA PHE A 418 -1.49 -11.98 -20.08
C PHE A 418 -2.72 -12.70 -20.67
N LEU A 419 -3.88 -12.54 -20.04
CA LEU A 419 -5.14 -13.18 -20.43
C LEU A 419 -6.06 -12.28 -21.27
N CYS A 420 -5.76 -10.99 -21.34
CA CYS A 420 -6.49 -10.02 -22.14
C CYS A 420 -6.60 -10.46 -23.61
N GLY A 421 -7.82 -10.46 -24.14
CA GLY A 421 -8.13 -10.81 -25.53
C GLY A 421 -8.14 -12.31 -25.86
N LYS A 422 -7.84 -13.20 -24.91
CA LYS A 422 -7.89 -14.65 -25.10
C LYS A 422 -9.29 -15.23 -24.86
N ASN A 423 -9.60 -16.34 -25.53
CA ASN A 423 -10.85 -17.07 -25.33
C ASN A 423 -10.78 -18.03 -24.12
N GLU A 424 -11.93 -18.61 -23.77
CA GLU A 424 -12.09 -19.47 -22.59
C GLU A 424 -11.13 -20.68 -22.58
N LEU A 425 -10.95 -21.35 -23.73
CA LEU A 425 -10.08 -22.52 -23.84
C LEU A 425 -8.61 -22.14 -23.63
N GLU A 426 -8.20 -20.98 -24.15
CA GLU A 426 -6.85 -20.44 -23.95
C GLU A 426 -6.61 -20.06 -22.48
N TRP A 427 -7.63 -19.57 -21.76
CA TRP A 427 -7.52 -19.30 -20.32
C TRP A 427 -7.35 -20.58 -19.52
N VAL A 428 -8.14 -21.61 -19.82
CA VAL A 428 -8.03 -22.92 -19.17
C VAL A 428 -6.64 -23.52 -19.38
N ASP A 429 -6.12 -23.46 -20.60
CA ASP A 429 -4.76 -23.95 -20.92
C ASP A 429 -3.68 -23.14 -20.21
N ALA A 430 -3.78 -21.80 -20.25
CA ALA A 430 -2.88 -20.89 -19.55
C ALA A 430 -2.83 -21.18 -18.04
N LEU A 431 -3.98 -21.32 -17.38
CA LEU A 431 -4.06 -21.63 -15.96
C LEU A 431 -3.48 -23.01 -15.63
N LYS A 432 -3.67 -24.02 -16.49
CA LYS A 432 -3.04 -25.35 -16.34
C LYS A 432 -1.52 -25.25 -16.47
N ARG A 433 -1.00 -24.46 -17.40
CA ARG A 433 0.44 -24.22 -17.56
C ARG A 433 1.04 -23.57 -16.32
N LEU A 434 0.37 -22.58 -15.72
CA LEU A 434 0.87 -21.84 -14.57
C LEU A 434 1.11 -22.70 -13.34
N LYS A 435 0.30 -23.75 -13.14
CA LYS A 435 0.53 -24.75 -12.08
C LYS A 435 1.89 -25.47 -12.19
N LYS A 436 2.53 -25.44 -13.36
CA LYS A 436 3.83 -26.06 -13.62
C LYS A 436 4.94 -25.03 -13.85
N ILE A 437 4.63 -23.94 -14.55
CA ILE A 437 5.59 -22.94 -15.01
C ILE A 437 5.07 -21.55 -14.62
N PRO A 438 5.55 -21.00 -13.49
CA PRO A 438 5.12 -19.69 -13.01
C PRO A 438 5.48 -18.54 -13.96
N LEU A 439 4.85 -17.38 -13.76
CA LEU A 439 5.12 -16.18 -14.56
C LEU A 439 6.51 -15.61 -14.22
N ALA A 440 7.37 -15.52 -15.23
CA ALA A 440 8.74 -15.03 -15.07
C ALA A 440 8.81 -13.60 -14.50
N GLU A 441 7.89 -12.72 -14.88
CA GLU A 441 7.82 -11.34 -14.37
C GLU A 441 7.55 -11.30 -12.87
N THR A 442 6.58 -12.08 -12.40
CA THR A 442 6.27 -12.24 -10.97
C THR A 442 7.48 -12.83 -10.23
N MET A 443 8.04 -13.93 -10.74
CA MET A 443 9.18 -14.61 -10.10
C MET A 443 10.38 -13.67 -9.96
N LYS A 444 10.76 -12.94 -11.02
CA LYS A 444 11.89 -12.00 -10.98
C LYS A 444 11.74 -10.94 -9.89
N LYS A 445 10.53 -10.42 -9.66
CA LYS A 445 10.29 -9.41 -8.62
C LYS A 445 10.31 -9.98 -7.21
N LEU A 446 9.84 -11.21 -7.02
CA LEU A 446 9.86 -11.88 -5.72
C LEU A 446 11.26 -12.40 -5.35
N GLU A 447 12.02 -12.92 -6.34
CA GLU A 447 13.37 -13.47 -6.19
C GLU A 447 14.38 -12.46 -5.63
N LEU A 448 14.15 -11.15 -5.78
CA LEU A 448 15.07 -10.11 -5.28
C LEU A 448 15.36 -10.24 -3.77
N SER A 449 14.36 -10.59 -2.96
CA SER A 449 14.56 -10.78 -1.52
C SER A 449 15.37 -12.04 -1.21
N TYR A 450 15.25 -13.09 -2.06
CA TYR A 450 16.01 -14.33 -1.94
C TYR A 450 17.47 -14.17 -2.37
N ILE A 451 17.71 -13.44 -3.46
CA ILE A 451 19.06 -13.20 -4.00
C ILE A 451 19.96 -12.51 -2.96
N GLY A 452 19.39 -11.57 -2.19
CA GLY A 452 20.08 -10.85 -1.12
C GLY A 452 20.29 -11.62 0.19
N LEU A 453 19.94 -12.91 0.26
CA LEU A 453 20.24 -13.77 1.41
C LEU A 453 21.67 -14.30 1.37
N GLU A 454 22.24 -14.56 2.55
CA GLU A 454 23.44 -15.40 2.68
C GLU A 454 23.13 -16.87 2.31
N GLU A 455 24.16 -17.62 1.92
CA GLU A 455 24.00 -18.96 1.35
C GLU A 455 23.35 -19.97 2.30
N ASP A 456 23.63 -19.89 3.59
CA ASP A 456 22.97 -20.73 4.60
C ASP A 456 21.49 -20.38 4.74
N TYR A 457 21.11 -19.10 4.76
CA TYR A 457 19.72 -18.65 4.79
C TYR A 457 18.96 -18.99 3.50
N LYS A 458 19.62 -18.99 2.34
CA LYS A 458 19.03 -19.50 1.09
C LYS A 458 18.65 -20.97 1.23
N GLU A 459 19.53 -21.79 1.79
CA GLU A 459 19.23 -23.21 1.98
C GLU A 459 18.11 -23.44 3.01
N ILE A 460 18.05 -22.65 4.08
CA ILE A 460 16.92 -22.67 5.03
C ILE A 460 15.62 -22.29 4.32
N PHE A 461 15.63 -21.22 3.52
CA PHE A 461 14.45 -20.78 2.75
C PHE A 461 13.93 -21.89 1.83
N LEU A 462 14.83 -22.55 1.09
CA LEU A 462 14.45 -23.65 0.20
C LEU A 462 13.91 -24.87 0.97
N ASP A 463 14.47 -25.18 2.14
CA ASP A 463 13.94 -26.24 3.00
C ASP A 463 12.54 -25.91 3.53
N VAL A 464 12.28 -24.63 3.87
CA VAL A 464 10.94 -24.17 4.23
C VAL A 464 9.97 -24.27 3.06
N ALA A 465 10.34 -23.75 1.89
CA ALA A 465 9.49 -23.75 0.69
C ALA A 465 9.12 -25.15 0.20
N CYS A 466 10.03 -26.10 0.32
CA CYS A 466 9.81 -27.44 -0.18
C CYS A 466 9.17 -28.37 0.86
N ILE A 467 9.48 -28.21 2.16
CA ILE A 467 9.17 -29.23 3.18
C ILE A 467 8.55 -28.66 4.46
N LEU A 468 9.07 -27.54 4.98
CA LEU A 468 8.75 -27.10 6.35
C LEU A 468 7.56 -26.11 6.44
N LYS A 469 6.98 -25.66 5.33
CA LYS A 469 5.70 -24.92 5.35
C LYS A 469 4.64 -25.73 6.12
N GLY A 470 3.96 -25.08 7.06
CA GLY A 470 2.94 -25.69 7.91
C GLY A 470 3.50 -26.50 9.09
N TRP A 471 4.81 -26.48 9.34
CA TRP A 471 5.39 -27.11 10.52
C TRP A 471 5.34 -26.19 11.73
N GLN A 472 5.22 -26.80 12.92
CA GLN A 472 5.41 -26.06 14.17
C GLN A 472 6.83 -25.49 14.21
N LYS A 473 6.95 -24.21 14.54
CA LYS A 473 8.20 -23.44 14.55
C LYS A 473 9.32 -24.14 15.33
N ASP A 474 9.03 -24.62 16.53
CA ASP A 474 10.02 -25.32 17.35
C ASP A 474 10.52 -26.63 16.73
N ASN A 475 9.66 -27.34 16.00
CA ASN A 475 10.05 -28.56 15.30
C ASN A 475 10.90 -28.23 14.06
N ALA A 476 10.54 -27.18 13.31
CA ALA A 476 11.34 -26.68 12.21
C ALA A 476 12.74 -26.25 12.68
N ILE A 477 12.83 -25.52 13.80
CA ILE A 477 14.10 -25.12 14.43
C ILE A 477 14.94 -26.35 14.77
N LYS A 478 14.38 -27.33 15.50
CA LYS A 478 15.11 -28.54 15.90
C LYS A 478 15.67 -29.30 14.69
N VAL A 479 14.87 -29.43 13.64
CA VAL A 479 15.28 -30.10 12.40
C VAL A 479 16.41 -29.33 11.71
N LEU A 480 16.25 -28.02 11.51
CA LEU A 480 17.26 -27.21 10.84
C LEU A 480 18.57 -27.15 11.65
N GLU A 481 18.52 -27.02 12.97
CA GLU A 481 19.70 -27.06 13.85
C GLU A 481 20.41 -28.42 13.80
N SER A 482 19.66 -29.51 13.69
CA SER A 482 20.25 -30.84 13.52
C SER A 482 20.92 -31.05 12.16
N CYS A 483 20.56 -30.25 11.15
CA CYS A 483 21.21 -30.18 9.85
C CYS A 483 22.43 -29.23 9.85
N GLY A 484 22.82 -28.68 11.00
CA GLY A 484 23.96 -27.76 11.15
C GLY A 484 23.64 -26.29 10.92
N PHE A 485 22.37 -25.89 10.80
CA PHE A 485 21.99 -24.49 10.61
C PHE A 485 21.79 -23.71 11.91
N HIS A 486 21.99 -22.39 11.83
CA HIS A 486 21.57 -21.45 12.86
C HIS A 486 20.09 -21.08 12.71
N ALA A 487 19.21 -22.07 12.90
CA ALA A 487 17.80 -21.99 12.50
C ALA A 487 17.01 -20.84 13.16
N ARG A 488 17.26 -20.55 14.45
CA ARG A 488 16.60 -19.45 15.15
C ARG A 488 16.86 -18.11 14.48
N ASN A 489 18.11 -17.84 14.11
CA ASN A 489 18.49 -16.62 13.43
C ASN A 489 18.00 -16.64 11.97
N GLY A 490 18.20 -17.76 11.27
CA GLY A 490 17.79 -17.91 9.88
C GLY A 490 16.29 -17.68 9.66
N LEU A 491 15.43 -18.31 10.46
CA LEU A 491 13.98 -18.08 10.38
C LEU A 491 13.61 -16.63 10.71
N ARG A 492 14.29 -16.00 11.67
CA ARG A 492 14.08 -14.59 11.99
C ARG A 492 14.45 -13.67 10.83
N VAL A 493 15.57 -13.92 10.16
CA VAL A 493 16.00 -13.15 8.97
C VAL A 493 14.99 -13.31 7.82
N LEU A 494 14.49 -14.54 7.59
CA LEU A 494 13.48 -14.78 6.56
C LEU A 494 12.16 -14.06 6.87
N GLU A 495 11.73 -14.03 8.13
CA GLU A 495 10.55 -13.29 8.58
C GLU A 495 10.75 -11.77 8.37
N GLN A 496 11.89 -11.23 8.79
CA GLN A 496 12.22 -9.80 8.63
C GLN A 496 12.24 -9.36 7.16
N LYS A 497 12.69 -10.24 6.24
CA LYS A 497 12.68 -10.00 4.79
C LYS A 497 11.33 -10.29 4.12
N SER A 498 10.27 -10.52 4.91
CA SER A 498 8.92 -10.82 4.44
C SER A 498 8.84 -12.04 3.50
N LEU A 499 9.71 -13.03 3.70
CA LEU A 499 9.75 -14.27 2.91
C LEU A 499 8.94 -15.40 3.57
N ILE A 500 8.79 -15.35 4.90
CA ILE A 500 7.94 -16.27 5.67
C ILE A 500 7.12 -15.47 6.67
N THR A 501 6.10 -16.10 7.22
CA THR A 501 5.33 -15.60 8.37
C THR A 501 5.34 -16.66 9.46
N ILE A 502 5.36 -16.21 10.71
CA ILE A 502 5.18 -17.09 11.86
C ILE A 502 3.77 -16.85 12.41
N ASN A 503 2.88 -17.81 12.18
CA ASN A 503 1.47 -17.69 12.53
C ASN A 503 1.19 -18.45 13.83
N GLY A 504 0.33 -17.89 14.70
CA GLY A 504 -0.14 -18.56 15.91
C GLY A 504 -0.05 -17.70 17.17
N ASN A 505 -0.31 -18.33 18.31
CA ASN A 505 -0.11 -17.71 19.63
C ASN A 505 1.22 -18.18 20.23
N SER A 506 1.62 -17.59 21.36
CA SER A 506 2.89 -17.87 22.03
C SER A 506 3.14 -19.35 22.40
N SER A 507 2.11 -20.20 22.39
CA SER A 507 2.23 -21.63 22.71
C SER A 507 2.25 -22.53 21.46
N TYR A 508 1.75 -22.06 20.31
CA TYR A 508 1.61 -22.85 19.09
C TYR A 508 1.88 -21.99 17.85
N GLU A 509 3.15 -21.70 17.60
CA GLU A 509 3.62 -21.00 16.40
C GLU A 509 3.92 -21.98 15.25
N TRP A 510 3.57 -21.59 14.03
CA TRP A 510 3.74 -22.36 12.80
C TRP A 510 4.49 -21.55 11.75
N VAL A 511 5.39 -22.20 11.02
CA VAL A 511 6.08 -21.60 9.87
C VAL A 511 5.14 -21.62 8.68
N ASP A 512 4.87 -20.46 8.11
CA ASP A 512 4.03 -20.30 6.93
C ASP A 512 4.72 -19.41 5.89
N MET A 513 4.22 -19.45 4.66
CA MET A 513 4.69 -18.60 3.58
C MET A 513 3.59 -18.41 2.54
N HIS A 514 3.60 -17.22 1.93
CA HIS A 514 2.69 -16.92 0.84
C HIS A 514 2.90 -17.87 -0.34
N ASP A 515 1.82 -18.29 -0.99
CA ASP A 515 1.82 -19.32 -2.03
C ASP A 515 2.79 -19.00 -3.20
N HIS A 516 2.85 -17.75 -3.65
CA HIS A 516 3.85 -17.35 -4.65
C HIS A 516 5.31 -17.34 -4.17
N ILE A 517 5.56 -17.19 -2.87
CA ILE A 517 6.92 -17.32 -2.31
C ILE A 517 7.31 -18.81 -2.25
N GLU A 518 6.37 -19.68 -1.88
CA GLU A 518 6.52 -21.13 -1.97
C GLU A 518 6.79 -21.58 -3.42
N GLU A 519 5.97 -21.12 -4.36
CA GLU A 519 6.08 -21.40 -5.79
C GLU A 519 7.44 -20.94 -6.34
N MET A 520 7.90 -19.75 -5.94
CA MET A 520 9.24 -19.25 -6.27
C MET A 520 10.35 -20.15 -5.75
N GLY A 521 10.31 -20.53 -4.46
CA GLY A 521 11.32 -21.42 -3.86
C GLY A 521 11.37 -22.79 -4.57
N ARG A 522 10.21 -23.37 -4.86
CA ARG A 522 10.09 -24.63 -5.61
C ARG A 522 10.59 -24.49 -7.04
N ASN A 523 10.28 -23.37 -7.70
CA ASN A 523 10.77 -23.08 -9.05
C ASN A 523 12.30 -22.96 -9.06
N ILE A 524 12.91 -22.29 -8.08
CA ILE A 524 14.38 -22.19 -7.96
C ILE A 524 15.03 -23.58 -7.92
N VAL A 525 14.49 -24.53 -7.15
CA VAL A 525 15.02 -25.90 -7.07
C VAL A 525 14.89 -26.64 -8.42
N ARG A 526 13.79 -26.46 -9.14
CA ARG A 526 13.51 -27.19 -10.38
C ARG A 526 14.15 -26.57 -11.61
N LYS A 527 14.39 -25.24 -11.62
CA LYS A 527 14.73 -24.43 -12.81
C LYS A 527 15.92 -24.97 -13.62
N LEU A 528 16.94 -25.51 -12.96
CA LEU A 528 18.13 -26.04 -13.65
C LEU A 528 17.84 -27.35 -14.40
N HIS A 529 16.92 -28.16 -13.88
CA HIS A 529 16.60 -29.50 -14.39
C HIS A 529 15.10 -29.82 -14.35
N PRO A 530 14.22 -29.07 -15.06
CA PRO A 530 12.77 -29.14 -14.85
C PRO A 530 12.16 -30.54 -14.95
N ASP A 531 12.66 -31.36 -15.89
CA ASP A 531 12.16 -32.70 -16.21
C ASP A 531 13.01 -33.84 -15.61
N LYS A 532 13.96 -33.53 -14.71
CA LYS A 532 14.84 -34.54 -14.10
C LYS A 532 14.80 -34.47 -12.58
N PRO A 533 13.72 -34.94 -11.94
CA PRO A 533 13.54 -34.88 -10.49
C PRO A 533 14.71 -35.47 -9.69
N HIS A 534 15.31 -36.57 -10.14
CA HIS A 534 16.47 -37.20 -9.50
C HIS A 534 17.73 -36.31 -9.37
N LYS A 535 17.77 -35.17 -10.06
CA LYS A 535 18.84 -34.16 -9.94
C LYS A 535 18.50 -32.99 -9.02
N HIS A 536 17.30 -32.94 -8.45
CA HIS A 536 16.87 -31.86 -7.58
C HIS A 536 17.42 -32.01 -6.17
N SER A 537 17.71 -30.88 -5.52
CA SER A 537 18.23 -30.86 -4.15
C SER A 537 17.16 -31.09 -3.09
N ARG A 538 15.91 -30.71 -3.38
CA ARG A 538 14.74 -31.04 -2.57
C ARG A 538 13.72 -31.79 -3.42
N LEU A 539 13.07 -32.77 -2.81
CA LEU A 539 12.04 -33.60 -3.42
C LEU A 539 10.83 -33.68 -2.50
N TRP A 540 9.64 -33.36 -3.03
CA TRP A 540 8.39 -33.27 -2.25
C TRP A 540 7.15 -33.75 -3.03
N ILE A 541 7.28 -34.06 -4.33
CA ILE A 541 6.19 -34.60 -5.14
C ILE A 541 6.18 -36.11 -4.96
N ASN A 542 5.12 -36.64 -4.35
CA ASN A 542 5.04 -38.05 -3.96
C ASN A 542 5.29 -39.00 -5.14
N GLU A 543 4.65 -38.77 -6.29
CA GLU A 543 4.78 -39.66 -7.45
C GLU A 543 6.23 -39.67 -7.99
N GLU A 544 6.89 -38.51 -8.03
CA GLU A 544 8.30 -38.41 -8.45
C GLU A 544 9.22 -39.11 -7.44
N VAL A 545 8.96 -38.95 -6.14
CA VAL A 545 9.75 -39.59 -5.08
C VAL A 545 9.58 -41.11 -5.10
N GLU A 546 8.34 -41.60 -5.26
CA GLU A 546 8.06 -43.04 -5.33
C GLU A 546 8.81 -43.69 -6.49
N ASP A 547 8.79 -43.07 -7.67
CA ASP A 547 9.51 -43.54 -8.85
C ASP A 547 11.04 -43.55 -8.65
N ILE A 548 11.59 -42.48 -8.07
CA ILE A 548 13.02 -42.39 -7.77
C ILE A 548 13.47 -43.48 -6.79
N LEU A 549 12.70 -43.71 -5.72
CA LEU A 549 13.03 -44.70 -4.71
C LEU A 549 12.87 -46.13 -5.25
N ALA A 550 11.82 -46.41 -6.02
CA ALA A 550 11.57 -47.71 -6.61
C ALA A 550 12.64 -48.14 -7.63
N ASN A 551 13.14 -47.18 -8.41
CA ASN A 551 14.13 -47.41 -9.47
C ASN A 551 15.58 -47.08 -9.05
N GLU A 552 15.81 -46.78 -7.77
CA GLU A 552 17.14 -46.43 -7.22
C GLU A 552 17.84 -45.27 -7.95
N LEU A 553 17.05 -44.30 -8.45
CA LEU A 553 17.55 -43.16 -9.23
C LEU A 553 18.12 -42.03 -8.37
N GLY A 554 18.07 -42.17 -7.03
CA GLY A 554 18.55 -41.15 -6.09
C GLY A 554 20.02 -40.78 -6.34
N THR A 555 20.34 -39.50 -6.23
CA THR A 555 21.71 -39.00 -6.45
C THR A 555 22.24 -38.23 -5.24
N LYS A 556 23.53 -37.89 -5.26
CA LYS A 556 24.14 -36.99 -4.26
C LYS A 556 23.56 -35.56 -4.29
N ALA A 557 22.80 -35.19 -5.33
CA ALA A 557 22.19 -33.88 -5.39
C ALA A 557 21.08 -33.72 -4.34
N THR A 558 20.35 -34.80 -4.04
CA THR A 558 19.22 -34.80 -3.11
C THR A 558 19.69 -34.63 -1.67
N ARG A 559 19.34 -33.48 -1.07
CA ARG A 559 19.64 -33.12 0.32
C ARG A 559 18.44 -33.29 1.24
N CYS A 560 17.24 -33.00 0.72
CA CYS A 560 16.01 -33.08 1.51
C CYS A 560 14.92 -33.84 0.74
N LEU A 561 14.20 -34.72 1.44
CA LEU A 561 13.18 -35.59 0.87
C LEU A 561 11.94 -35.59 1.75
N GLN A 562 10.77 -35.36 1.15
CA GLN A 562 9.48 -35.54 1.78
C GLN A 562 8.59 -36.43 0.92
N PHE A 563 7.95 -37.42 1.54
CA PHE A 563 6.91 -38.20 0.88
C PHE A 563 5.95 -38.86 1.87
N TYR A 564 4.77 -39.19 1.35
CA TYR A 564 3.82 -40.10 1.99
C TYR A 564 4.07 -41.52 1.50
N THR A 565 4.04 -42.49 2.41
CA THR A 565 4.24 -43.89 2.04
C THR A 565 3.00 -44.72 2.39
N GLU A 566 2.30 -45.16 1.34
CA GLU A 566 1.25 -46.18 1.42
C GLU A 566 1.57 -47.39 0.52
N LYS A 567 2.33 -47.18 -0.57
CA LYS A 567 2.55 -48.19 -1.63
C LYS A 567 3.92 -48.85 -1.59
N LEU A 568 4.94 -48.17 -1.11
CA LEU A 568 6.31 -48.70 -1.09
C LEU A 568 6.54 -49.58 0.14
N ASN A 569 7.16 -50.74 -0.06
CA ASN A 569 7.63 -51.55 1.07
C ASN A 569 8.91 -50.93 1.68
N PRO A 570 9.24 -51.20 2.96
CA PRO A 570 10.38 -50.58 3.64
C PRO A 570 11.73 -50.86 2.96
N HIS A 571 11.88 -52.06 2.37
CA HIS A 571 13.13 -52.47 1.74
C HIS A 571 13.42 -51.63 0.49
N THR A 572 12.41 -51.38 -0.35
CA THR A 572 12.53 -50.49 -1.52
C THR A 572 12.94 -49.09 -1.10
N VAL A 573 12.30 -48.53 -0.06
CA VAL A 573 12.64 -47.20 0.46
C VAL A 573 14.11 -47.14 0.89
N ILE A 574 14.57 -48.11 1.70
CA ILE A 574 15.95 -48.13 2.21
C ILE A 574 16.96 -48.26 1.06
N LYS A 575 16.69 -49.10 0.08
CA LYS A 575 17.57 -49.30 -1.08
C LYS A 575 17.69 -48.02 -1.92
N GLY A 576 16.56 -47.36 -2.20
CA GLY A 576 16.52 -46.07 -2.90
C GLY A 576 17.27 -44.96 -2.15
N LEU A 577 17.05 -44.85 -0.83
CA LEU A 577 17.74 -43.88 0.03
C LEU A 577 19.26 -44.12 0.08
N GLY A 578 19.71 -45.37 -0.05
CA GLY A 578 21.13 -45.74 0.00
C GLY A 578 22.03 -45.03 -1.02
N LYS A 579 21.47 -44.50 -2.12
CA LYS A 579 22.19 -43.75 -3.17
C LYS A 579 22.27 -42.24 -2.90
N MET A 580 21.43 -41.70 -2.01
CA MET A 580 21.37 -40.28 -1.68
C MET A 580 22.36 -39.94 -0.54
N LYS A 581 23.66 -39.85 -0.88
CA LYS A 581 24.72 -39.73 0.14
C LYS A 581 24.79 -38.39 0.88
N GLU A 582 24.19 -37.34 0.34
CA GLU A 582 24.16 -35.99 0.95
C GLU A 582 22.79 -35.68 1.59
N LEU A 583 21.94 -36.70 1.78
CA LEU A 583 20.63 -36.55 2.38
C LEU A 583 20.77 -36.21 3.87
N ARG A 584 20.27 -35.05 4.27
CA ARG A 584 20.29 -34.56 5.66
C ARG A 584 18.90 -34.48 6.31
N LEU A 585 17.86 -34.34 5.49
CA LEU A 585 16.47 -34.26 5.96
C LEU A 585 15.58 -35.27 5.25
N LEU A 586 14.95 -36.16 6.03
CA LEU A 586 13.93 -37.08 5.56
C LEU A 586 12.62 -36.87 6.36
N SER A 587 11.58 -36.40 5.68
CA SER A 587 10.23 -36.29 6.23
C SER A 587 9.32 -37.36 5.63
N MET A 588 8.96 -38.37 6.42
CA MET A 588 8.08 -39.42 5.98
C MET A 588 6.77 -39.36 6.76
N ILE A 589 5.67 -39.30 6.04
CA ILE A 589 4.34 -39.23 6.64
C ILE A 589 3.62 -40.56 6.38
N PHE A 590 3.02 -41.13 7.43
CA PHE A 590 2.37 -42.45 7.35
C PHE A 590 0.84 -42.32 7.35
N GLY A 591 0.20 -43.22 6.61
CA GLY A 591 -1.21 -43.53 6.85
C GLY A 591 -1.41 -44.19 8.22
N ILE A 592 -2.62 -44.06 8.78
CA ILE A 592 -3.02 -44.44 10.16
C ILE A 592 -2.75 -45.92 10.52
N TYR A 593 -2.45 -46.79 9.55
CA TYR A 593 -2.34 -48.24 9.70
C TYR A 593 -0.91 -48.83 9.77
N LEU A 594 0.16 -48.03 9.76
CA LEU A 594 1.55 -48.53 9.56
C LEU A 594 2.47 -48.43 10.79
N LYS A 595 2.00 -48.80 12.00
CA LYS A 595 2.85 -48.86 13.22
C LYS A 595 4.08 -49.78 13.08
N HIS A 596 3.93 -50.92 12.37
CA HIS A 596 5.04 -51.87 12.13
C HIS A 596 6.09 -51.32 11.15
N PHE A 597 5.68 -50.51 10.17
CA PHE A 597 6.58 -49.89 9.18
C PHE A 597 7.54 -48.90 9.84
N LYS A 598 7.04 -48.11 10.80
CA LYS A 598 7.84 -47.21 11.64
C LYS A 598 8.92 -47.97 12.41
N GLN A 599 8.59 -49.12 13.00
CA GLN A 599 9.54 -49.95 13.75
C GLN A 599 10.62 -50.57 12.85
N ILE A 600 10.27 -51.05 11.66
CA ILE A 600 11.25 -51.65 10.71
C ILE A 600 12.24 -50.61 10.22
N ILE A 601 11.77 -49.41 9.85
CA ILE A 601 12.65 -48.32 9.42
C ILE A 601 13.53 -47.85 10.58
N LEU A 602 12.97 -47.64 11.77
CA LEU A 602 13.77 -47.30 12.95
C LEU A 602 14.81 -48.38 13.30
N PHE A 603 14.46 -49.66 13.16
CA PHE A 603 15.35 -50.79 13.40
C PHE A 603 16.50 -50.82 12.37
N HIS A 604 16.21 -50.68 11.08
CA HIS A 604 17.24 -50.66 10.03
C HIS A 604 18.13 -49.41 10.07
N PHE A 605 17.57 -48.23 10.35
CA PHE A 605 18.39 -47.03 10.57
C PHE A 605 19.18 -47.10 11.89
N GLY A 606 18.64 -47.74 12.93
CA GLY A 606 19.35 -48.08 14.17
C GLY A 606 20.50 -49.06 13.95
N TRP A 607 20.33 -50.02 13.04
CA TRP A 607 21.38 -50.96 12.65
C TRP A 607 22.47 -50.29 11.78
N MET A 608 22.07 -49.49 10.78
CA MET A 608 23.01 -48.71 9.97
C MET A 608 23.83 -47.72 10.81
N THR A 609 23.26 -47.16 11.88
CA THR A 609 24.00 -46.29 12.81
C THR A 609 24.98 -47.05 13.69
N ALA A 610 24.67 -48.29 14.08
CA ALA A 610 25.59 -49.15 14.80
C ALA A 610 26.77 -49.61 13.92
N GLU A 611 26.54 -49.93 12.65
CA GLU A 611 27.61 -50.28 11.69
C GLU A 611 28.50 -49.08 11.32
N LEU A 612 27.93 -47.88 11.16
CA LEU A 612 28.70 -46.66 10.89
C LEU A 612 29.57 -46.23 12.09
N ASN A 613 29.06 -46.36 13.32
CA ASN A 613 29.82 -46.07 14.54
C ASN A 613 30.98 -47.05 14.78
N ASN A 614 30.87 -48.31 14.33
CA ASN A 614 31.97 -49.28 14.35
C ASN A 614 33.07 -49.00 13.30
N CYS A 615 32.83 -48.07 12.37
CA CYS A 615 33.76 -47.72 11.29
C CYS A 615 34.57 -46.42 11.57
N GLY A 616 34.56 -45.92 12.81
CA GLY A 616 35.41 -44.81 13.27
C GLY A 616 35.00 -43.40 12.78
N LYS A 617 33.86 -43.25 12.10
CA LYS A 617 33.26 -41.94 11.77
C LYS A 617 32.03 -41.73 12.66
N GLY A 618 32.14 -40.82 13.61
CA GLY A 618 31.09 -40.56 14.62
C GLY A 618 29.86 -39.82 14.10
N GLU A 619 29.09 -40.43 13.19
CA GLU A 619 27.84 -39.87 12.66
C GLU A 619 26.65 -40.22 13.59
N LYS A 620 26.06 -39.23 14.28
CA LYS A 620 24.93 -39.44 15.23
C LYS A 620 23.58 -39.14 14.59
N LYS A 621 22.83 -40.10 14.03
CA LYS A 621 21.47 -39.82 13.50
C LYS A 621 20.46 -39.54 14.64
N ARG A 622 19.60 -38.53 14.50
CA ARG A 622 18.54 -38.17 15.47
C ARG A 622 17.15 -38.41 14.88
N PHE A 623 16.19 -38.77 15.72
CA PHE A 623 14.81 -39.04 15.29
C PHE A 623 13.85 -38.08 15.97
N LEU A 624 12.97 -37.44 15.20
CA LEU A 624 11.81 -36.73 15.71
C LEU A 624 10.56 -37.50 15.28
N THR A 625 9.80 -38.02 16.24
CA THR A 625 8.66 -38.87 15.92
C THR A 625 7.38 -38.30 16.52
N SER A 626 6.31 -38.24 15.72
CA SER A 626 4.95 -37.97 16.18
C SER A 626 4.08 -39.23 16.07
N SER A 627 2.80 -39.14 16.44
CA SER A 627 1.83 -40.24 16.33
C SER A 627 1.56 -40.66 14.88
N ASN A 628 1.55 -39.70 13.93
CA ASN A 628 1.17 -39.93 12.52
C ASN A 628 2.29 -39.64 11.50
N SER A 629 3.47 -39.22 11.94
CA SER A 629 4.63 -38.97 11.08
C SER A 629 5.94 -39.45 11.72
N LEU A 630 6.89 -39.85 10.89
CA LEU A 630 8.29 -40.05 11.28
C LEU A 630 9.15 -39.06 10.49
N THR A 631 9.66 -38.06 11.19
CA THR A 631 10.72 -37.22 10.67
C THR A 631 12.05 -37.85 11.08
N LEU A 632 12.73 -38.41 10.10
CA LEU A 632 14.04 -39.01 10.30
C LEU A 632 15.08 -37.97 9.94
N ILE A 633 15.85 -37.51 10.93
CA ILE A 633 16.97 -36.62 10.68
C ILE A 633 18.20 -37.52 10.47
N VAL A 634 18.64 -37.62 9.22
CA VAL A 634 19.92 -38.25 8.91
C VAL A 634 21.00 -37.21 9.21
N GLN A 635 21.62 -37.31 10.38
CA GLN A 635 22.86 -36.57 10.64
C GLN A 635 23.96 -37.30 9.85
N CYS A 636 24.52 -36.64 8.85
CA CYS A 636 25.83 -37.02 8.29
C CYS A 636 26.92 -36.56 9.26
#